data_AF-J9FKI3-F1
#
_entry.id   AF-J9FKI3-F1
#
_cell.length_a   1.000
_cell.length_b   1.000
_cell.length_c   1.000
_cell.angle_alpha   90.00
_cell.angle_beta   90.00
_cell.angle_gamma   90.00
#
_symmetry.space_group_name_H-M   'P 1'
#
loop_
_entity.id
_entity.type
_entity.pdbx_description
1 polymer ?
#
loop_
_entity_poly.entity_id
_entity_poly.type
_entity_poly.pdbx_seq_one_letter_code
_entity_poly.pdbx_strand_id
1 'polypeptide(L)'
;MTNNVTDFTPKDARALRELKIYNDFFGQKGYPIVVFVFITAKDSGSMLGVAQLNETVKLLDLIVNNVEIRNEQMNETRIFAQFCTSFCEANEPVRNVYNSLMINEQFNGTSAQIDLAYPVSTILGQRFRIDDNFFGVQIGKRNSLLGARLVLLQFRAILQGDIDSTGAERYEMAVNNFIQKY
;
A
#
# COMPACT_ATOMS: atom_id res chain seq x y z
N MET A 1 16.04 0.72 -29.68
CA MET A 1 15.29 0.67 -28.41
C MET A 1 16.30 0.85 -27.30
N THR A 2 16.02 1.77 -26.39
CA THR A 2 16.87 2.18 -25.26
C THR A 2 16.50 1.46 -23.96
N ASN A 3 15.55 0.52 -24.01
CA ASN A 3 15.02 -0.18 -22.84
C ASN A 3 14.33 0.78 -21.86
N ASN A 4 13.67 1.81 -22.39
CA ASN A 4 12.81 2.71 -21.62
C ASN A 4 11.35 2.31 -21.87
N VAL A 5 10.51 2.32 -20.83
CA VAL A 5 9.06 2.05 -20.94
C VAL A 5 8.38 2.96 -21.97
N THR A 6 8.90 4.18 -22.17
CA THR A 6 8.39 5.09 -23.22
C THR A 6 8.66 4.62 -24.65
N ASP A 7 9.57 3.65 -24.86
CA ASP A 7 9.88 3.11 -26.19
C ASP A 7 8.68 2.40 -26.84
N PHE A 8 7.71 1.96 -26.03
CA PHE A 8 6.46 1.36 -26.50
C PHE A 8 5.39 2.39 -26.91
N THR A 9 5.63 3.69 -26.68
CA THR A 9 4.73 4.78 -27.04
C THR A 9 5.25 5.52 -28.28
N PRO A 10 4.43 5.75 -29.32
CA PRO A 10 4.84 6.55 -30.48
C PRO A 10 5.36 7.93 -30.07
N LYS A 11 6.44 8.40 -30.70
CA LYS A 11 7.13 9.65 -30.31
C LYS A 11 6.26 10.91 -30.44
N ASP A 12 5.24 10.86 -31.27
CA ASP A 12 4.26 11.91 -31.55
C ASP A 12 2.92 11.68 -30.83
N ALA A 13 2.83 10.69 -29.96
CA ALA A 13 1.61 10.39 -29.22
C ALA A 13 1.22 11.58 -28.33
N ARG A 14 -0.06 11.97 -28.41
CA ARG A 14 -0.66 13.03 -27.58
C ARG A 14 -0.43 12.81 -26.08
N ALA A 15 -0.42 11.56 -25.63
CA ALA A 15 -0.17 11.19 -24.23
C ALA A 15 1.19 11.69 -23.71
N LEU A 16 2.23 11.75 -24.55
CA LEU A 16 3.54 12.27 -24.15
C LEU A 16 3.48 13.80 -23.89
N ARG A 17 2.69 14.52 -24.68
CA ARG A 17 2.45 15.96 -24.46
C ARG A 17 1.67 16.18 -23.17
N GLU A 18 0.64 15.38 -22.90
CA GLU A 18 -0.17 15.47 -21.70
C GLU A 18 0.65 15.14 -20.43
N LEU A 19 1.46 14.09 -20.47
CA LEU A 19 2.38 13.73 -19.38
C LEU A 19 3.36 14.86 -19.08
N LYS A 20 3.91 15.51 -20.11
CA LYS A 20 4.79 16.66 -19.94
C LYS A 20 4.07 17.82 -19.23
N ILE A 21 2.88 18.20 -19.70
CA ILE A 21 2.07 19.28 -19.09
C ILE A 21 1.76 18.96 -17.63
N TYR A 22 1.39 17.72 -17.33
CA TYR A 22 1.13 17.26 -15.97
C TYR A 22 2.37 17.42 -15.08
N ASN A 23 3.53 16.92 -15.51
CA ASN A 23 4.77 17.01 -14.73
C ASN A 23 5.19 18.47 -14.50
N ASP A 24 5.08 19.31 -15.54
CA ASP A 24 5.39 20.75 -15.47
C ASP A 24 4.45 21.47 -14.49
N PHE A 25 3.16 21.11 -14.47
CA PHE A 25 2.16 21.72 -13.57
C PHE A 25 2.36 21.33 -12.10
N PHE A 26 2.59 20.04 -11.82
CA PHE A 26 2.76 19.55 -10.45
C PHE A 26 4.18 19.70 -9.90
N GLY A 27 5.12 20.22 -10.71
CA GLY A 27 6.52 20.33 -10.34
C GLY A 27 7.17 18.97 -10.01
N GLN A 28 6.61 17.88 -10.55
CA GLN A 28 7.09 16.53 -10.27
C GLN A 28 8.35 16.27 -11.07
N LYS A 29 9.49 16.21 -10.39
CA LYS A 29 10.75 15.72 -10.93
C LYS A 29 11.03 14.34 -10.37
N GLY A 30 11.33 13.38 -11.24
CA GLY A 30 11.59 12.00 -10.87
C GLY A 30 10.35 11.10 -10.87
N TYR A 31 10.56 9.81 -10.70
CA TYR A 31 9.49 8.81 -10.63
C TYR A 31 8.99 8.66 -9.18
N PRO A 32 7.67 8.53 -8.97
CA PRO A 32 7.15 8.20 -7.65
C PRO A 32 7.59 6.79 -7.25
N ILE A 33 7.74 6.56 -5.94
CA ILE A 33 7.85 5.20 -5.40
C ILE A 33 6.47 4.55 -5.53
N VAL A 34 6.42 3.37 -6.15
CA VAL A 34 5.19 2.57 -6.25
C VAL A 34 5.51 1.09 -6.02
N VAL A 35 5.37 0.63 -4.77
CA VAL A 35 5.49 -0.79 -4.43
C VAL A 35 4.13 -1.35 -4.03
N PHE A 36 3.77 -2.47 -4.65
CA PHE A 36 2.59 -3.25 -4.32
C PHE A 36 3.00 -4.59 -3.73
N VAL A 37 2.60 -4.87 -2.50
CA VAL A 37 2.86 -6.15 -1.83
C VAL A 37 1.56 -6.93 -1.77
N PHE A 38 1.52 -8.03 -2.53
CA PHE A 38 0.38 -8.94 -2.62
C PHE A 38 0.52 -10.04 -1.58
N ILE A 39 -0.45 -10.16 -0.67
CA ILE A 39 -0.40 -11.08 0.46
C ILE A 39 -1.57 -12.05 0.40
N THR A 40 -1.25 -13.35 0.36
CA THR A 40 -2.22 -14.44 0.37
C THR A 40 -1.99 -15.36 1.56
N ALA A 41 -3.05 -16.01 2.03
CA ALA A 41 -2.96 -16.91 3.16
C ALA A 41 -2.17 -18.19 2.79
N LYS A 42 -1.27 -18.65 3.67
CA LYS A 42 -0.41 -19.83 3.45
C LYS A 42 -1.22 -21.12 3.23
N ASP A 43 -2.36 -21.23 3.90
CA ASP A 43 -3.32 -22.33 3.78
C ASP A 43 -4.27 -22.18 2.59
N SER A 44 -4.05 -21.19 1.71
CA SER A 44 -4.97 -20.78 0.65
C SER A 44 -6.37 -20.42 1.17
N GLY A 45 -6.50 -20.12 2.46
CA GLY A 45 -7.76 -19.75 3.11
C GLY A 45 -8.12 -18.29 2.91
N SER A 46 -8.81 -17.72 3.90
CA SER A 46 -9.14 -16.30 3.90
C SER A 46 -8.07 -15.47 4.59
N MET A 47 -7.77 -14.30 4.03
CA MET A 47 -6.97 -13.24 4.65
C MET A 47 -7.72 -12.46 5.73
N LEU A 48 -9.02 -12.68 5.95
CA LEU A 48 -9.82 -11.98 6.97
C LEU A 48 -9.71 -12.60 8.37
N GLY A 49 -8.74 -13.50 8.59
CA GLY A 49 -8.47 -14.06 9.92
C GLY A 49 -7.54 -13.17 10.74
N VAL A 50 -7.72 -13.19 12.07
CA VAL A 50 -6.90 -12.39 13.00
C VAL A 50 -5.41 -12.72 12.89
N ALA A 51 -5.05 -14.00 12.76
CA ALA A 51 -3.66 -14.41 12.59
C ALA A 51 -3.05 -13.88 11.29
N GLN A 52 -3.76 -14.02 10.17
CA GLN A 52 -3.31 -13.56 8.85
C GLN A 52 -3.15 -12.03 8.82
N LEU A 53 -4.10 -11.29 9.38
CA LEU A 53 -4.01 -9.83 9.44
C LEU A 53 -2.97 -9.33 10.44
N ASN A 54 -2.74 -10.03 11.55
CA ASN A 54 -1.65 -9.71 12.46
C ASN A 54 -0.28 -9.83 11.78
N GLU A 55 -0.03 -10.93 11.04
CA GLU A 55 1.20 -11.08 10.24
C GLU A 55 1.30 -9.98 9.16
N THR A 56 0.18 -9.66 8.51
CA THR A 56 0.11 -8.60 7.49
C THR A 56 0.46 -7.23 8.06
N VAL A 57 -0.09 -6.86 9.22
CA VAL A 57 0.18 -5.58 9.89
C VAL A 57 1.63 -5.53 10.39
N LYS A 58 2.18 -6.64 10.91
CA LYS A 58 3.60 -6.72 11.27
C LYS A 58 4.52 -6.50 10.06
N LEU A 59 4.21 -7.12 8.91
CA LEU A 59 4.98 -6.91 7.68
C LEU A 59 4.88 -5.44 7.22
N LEU A 60 3.69 -4.86 7.27
CA LEU A 60 3.47 -3.44 7.00
C LEU A 60 4.36 -2.56 7.89
N ASP A 61 4.35 -2.79 9.21
CA ASP A 61 5.17 -2.05 10.16
C ASP A 61 6.67 -2.17 9.89
N LEU A 62 7.15 -3.36 9.55
CA LEU A 62 8.55 -3.60 9.23
C LEU A 62 8.96 -2.87 7.94
N ILE A 63 8.15 -2.93 6.89
CA ILE A 63 8.47 -2.22 5.63
C ILE A 63 8.49 -0.70 5.85
N VAL A 64 7.53 -0.17 6.62
CA VAL A 64 7.44 1.26 6.91
C VAL A 64 8.62 1.77 7.74
N ASN A 65 9.06 0.99 8.74
CA ASN A 65 9.97 1.46 9.78
C ASN A 65 11.40 0.93 9.69
N ASN A 66 11.67 -0.13 8.91
CA ASN A 66 12.97 -0.79 8.90
C ASN A 66 13.62 -0.83 7.51
N VAL A 67 12.85 -0.64 6.44
CA VAL A 67 13.42 -0.57 5.08
C VAL A 67 13.94 0.84 4.85
N GLU A 68 15.26 0.93 4.79
CA GLU A 68 16.02 2.17 4.68
C GLU A 68 16.51 2.40 3.25
N ILE A 69 16.53 3.67 2.83
CA ILE A 69 17.26 4.14 1.66
C ILE A 69 18.30 5.17 2.05
N ARG A 70 19.50 5.02 1.46
CA ARG A 70 20.61 5.94 1.63
C ARG A 70 20.66 6.92 0.46
N ASN A 71 20.54 8.21 0.78
CA ASN A 71 20.91 9.30 -0.11
C ASN A 71 22.41 9.55 0.02
N GLU A 72 23.18 9.16 -1.00
CA GLU A 72 24.64 9.31 -0.97
C GLU A 72 25.11 10.76 -1.06
N GLN A 73 24.33 11.63 -1.71
CA GLN A 73 24.68 13.05 -1.88
C GLN A 73 24.55 13.81 -0.56
N MET A 74 23.53 13.48 0.22
CA MET A 74 23.26 14.09 1.53
C MET A 74 23.88 13.32 2.70
N ASN A 75 24.49 12.16 2.43
CA ASN A 75 24.95 11.20 3.43
C ASN A 75 23.88 10.91 4.51
N GLU A 76 22.64 10.75 4.07
CA GLU A 76 21.46 10.61 4.93
C GLU A 76 20.74 9.29 4.62
N THR A 77 20.29 8.61 5.66
CA THR A 77 19.45 7.41 5.54
C THR A 77 18.05 7.74 6.00
N ARG A 78 17.04 7.35 5.21
CA ARG A 78 15.63 7.55 5.55
C ARG A 78 14.82 6.27 5.42
N ILE A 79 13.87 6.10 6.31
CA ILE A 79 12.81 5.07 6.21
C ILE A 79 11.57 5.64 5.53
N PHE A 80 10.67 4.76 5.08
CA PHE A 80 9.43 5.17 4.40
C PHE A 80 8.63 6.19 5.20
N ALA A 81 8.50 5.99 6.52
CA ALA A 81 7.79 6.92 7.39
C ALA A 81 8.36 8.36 7.39
N GLN A 82 9.65 8.53 7.04
CA GLN A 82 10.32 9.83 7.05
C GLN A 82 10.25 10.57 5.72
N PHE A 83 10.14 9.85 4.60
CA PHE A 83 10.10 10.46 3.27
C PHE A 83 8.73 10.38 2.60
N CYS A 84 7.76 9.64 3.15
CA CYS A 84 6.42 9.58 2.58
C CYS A 84 5.70 10.94 2.71
N THR A 85 5.33 11.52 1.57
CA THR A 85 4.64 12.82 1.49
C THR A 85 3.21 12.72 0.96
N SER A 86 2.84 11.57 0.40
CA SER A 86 1.53 11.32 -0.21
C SER A 86 1.18 9.85 -0.09
N PHE A 87 -0.11 9.51 0.03
CA PHE A 87 -0.61 8.13 0.15
C PHE A 87 -0.07 7.32 1.34
N CYS A 88 0.49 7.98 2.37
CA CYS A 88 1.07 7.30 3.53
C CYS A 88 0.05 6.47 4.32
N GLU A 89 -1.22 6.88 4.26
CA GLU A 89 -2.35 6.22 4.91
C GLU A 89 -3.06 5.19 4.02
N ALA A 90 -2.52 4.85 2.83
CA ALA A 90 -3.15 3.93 1.88
C ALA A 90 -3.37 2.51 2.45
N ASN A 91 -2.70 2.16 3.55
CA ASN A 91 -2.85 0.87 4.23
C ASN A 91 -3.62 0.95 5.55
N GLU A 92 -4.11 2.13 5.94
CA GLU A 92 -4.92 2.30 7.15
C GLU A 92 -6.19 1.43 7.17
N PRO A 93 -6.90 1.19 6.05
CA PRO A 93 -8.03 0.28 6.04
C PRO A 93 -7.66 -1.14 6.52
N VAL A 94 -6.45 -1.63 6.20
CA VAL A 94 -5.98 -2.95 6.65
C VAL A 94 -5.78 -2.99 8.17
N ARG A 95 -5.14 -1.96 8.74
CA ARG A 95 -4.97 -1.84 10.20
C ARG A 95 -6.32 -1.75 10.91
N ASN A 96 -7.24 -0.95 10.39
CA ASN A 96 -8.54 -0.76 11.01
C ASN A 96 -9.39 -2.04 10.95
N VAL A 97 -9.37 -2.78 9.83
CA VAL A 97 -10.02 -4.09 9.75
C VAL A 97 -9.41 -5.06 10.77
N TYR A 98 -8.09 -5.14 10.88
CA TYR A 98 -7.42 -5.95 11.92
C TYR A 98 -7.87 -5.58 13.33
N ASN A 99 -7.82 -4.29 13.67
CA ASN A 99 -8.24 -3.78 14.98
C ASN A 99 -9.72 -4.09 15.27
N SER A 100 -10.58 -3.99 14.25
CA SER A 100 -12.00 -4.32 14.40
C SER A 100 -12.24 -5.79 14.73
N LEU A 101 -11.45 -6.71 14.15
CA LEU A 101 -11.55 -8.14 14.47
C LEU A 101 -11.07 -8.41 15.90
N MET A 102 -9.96 -7.78 16.32
CA MET A 102 -9.46 -7.88 17.69
C MET A 102 -10.50 -7.39 18.71
N ILE A 103 -11.15 -6.26 18.44
CA ILE A 103 -12.22 -5.73 19.29
C ILE A 103 -13.42 -6.70 19.27
N ASN A 104 -13.83 -7.18 18.10
CA ASN A 104 -14.93 -8.14 18.02
C ASN A 104 -14.66 -9.42 18.81
N GLU A 105 -13.43 -9.95 18.81
CA GLU A 105 -13.08 -11.10 19.65
C GLU A 105 -13.22 -10.79 21.15
N GLN A 106 -12.81 -9.60 21.59
CA GLN A 106 -12.97 -9.16 22.99
C GLN A 106 -14.44 -8.99 23.41
N PHE A 107 -15.31 -8.61 22.48
CA PHE A 107 -16.74 -8.37 22.72
C PHE A 107 -17.64 -9.50 22.18
N ASN A 108 -17.12 -10.70 21.93
CA ASN A 108 -17.87 -11.85 21.40
C ASN A 108 -18.70 -11.53 20.13
N GLY A 109 -18.21 -10.64 19.26
CA GLY A 109 -18.84 -10.22 18.02
C GLY A 109 -20.05 -9.29 18.20
N THR A 110 -20.26 -8.73 19.39
CA THR A 110 -21.44 -7.90 19.72
C THR A 110 -21.20 -6.39 19.62
N SER A 111 -20.04 -5.96 19.11
CA SER A 111 -19.73 -4.53 19.00
C SER A 111 -20.61 -3.84 17.96
N ALA A 112 -21.60 -3.09 18.43
CA ALA A 112 -22.52 -2.35 17.57
C ALA A 112 -21.86 -1.23 16.75
N GLN A 113 -20.61 -0.87 17.07
CA GLN A 113 -19.85 0.19 16.39
C GLN A 113 -18.97 -0.36 15.25
N ILE A 114 -19.03 -1.66 14.98
CA ILE A 114 -18.25 -2.33 13.93
C ILE A 114 -19.21 -2.96 12.93
N ASP A 115 -19.16 -2.47 11.69
CA ASP A 115 -19.84 -3.04 10.54
C ASP A 115 -18.80 -3.31 9.44
N LEU A 116 -18.36 -4.57 9.36
CA LEU A 116 -17.44 -5.03 8.33
C LEU A 116 -18.24 -5.36 7.07
N ALA A 117 -18.28 -4.40 6.15
CA ALA A 117 -19.02 -4.49 4.90
C ALA A 117 -18.13 -4.12 3.71
N TYR A 118 -18.45 -4.66 2.54
CA TYR A 118 -17.73 -4.35 1.30
C TYR A 118 -18.61 -3.52 0.35
N PRO A 119 -18.09 -2.47 -0.33
CA PRO A 119 -16.69 -2.01 -0.36
C PRO A 119 -16.30 -1.02 0.75
N VAL A 120 -17.26 -0.59 1.57
CA VAL A 120 -17.03 0.39 2.65
C VAL A 120 -17.42 -0.21 3.99
N SER A 121 -16.45 -0.30 4.89
CA SER A 121 -16.65 -0.73 6.29
C SER A 121 -16.81 0.48 7.20
N THR A 122 -17.59 0.31 8.27
CA THR A 122 -17.67 1.30 9.36
C THR A 122 -17.05 0.71 10.61
N ILE A 123 -15.99 1.36 11.12
CA ILE A 123 -15.21 0.88 12.27
C ILE A 123 -15.14 2.03 13.27
N LEU A 124 -15.74 1.86 14.44
CA LEU A 124 -15.81 2.88 15.50
C LEU A 124 -16.37 4.22 14.99
N GLY A 125 -17.40 4.15 14.14
CA GLY A 125 -18.06 5.31 13.54
C GLY A 125 -17.32 5.94 12.36
N GLN A 126 -16.10 5.50 12.03
CA GLN A 126 -15.36 5.96 10.86
C GLN A 126 -15.59 5.03 9.66
N ARG A 127 -15.72 5.62 8.47
CA ARG A 127 -15.95 4.87 7.24
C ARG A 127 -14.64 4.70 6.46
N PHE A 128 -14.28 3.46 6.17
CA PHE A 128 -13.10 3.11 5.41
C PHE A 128 -13.50 2.43 4.10
N ARG A 129 -12.98 2.93 2.98
CA ARG A 129 -12.96 2.15 1.75
C ARG A 129 -11.94 1.04 1.89
N ILE A 130 -12.39 -0.21 1.75
CA ILE A 130 -11.53 -1.39 1.90
C ILE A 130 -11.29 -2.08 0.56
N ASP A 131 -11.95 -1.63 -0.51
CA ASP A 131 -11.82 -2.13 -1.89
C ASP A 131 -10.46 -1.83 -2.53
N ASP A 132 -9.69 -0.90 -1.97
CA ASP A 132 -8.32 -0.61 -2.39
C ASP A 132 -7.29 -1.60 -1.80
N ASN A 133 -7.66 -2.38 -0.77
CA ASN A 133 -6.74 -3.31 -0.09
C ASN A 133 -7.23 -4.76 -0.10
N PHE A 134 -8.53 -5.03 -0.07
CA PHE A 134 -9.07 -6.39 0.07
C PHE A 134 -9.66 -6.89 -1.25
N PHE A 135 -9.14 -8.01 -1.75
CA PHE A 135 -9.47 -8.57 -3.05
C PHE A 135 -9.90 -10.05 -2.98
N GLY A 136 -10.65 -10.47 -3.99
CA GLY A 136 -11.27 -11.81 -4.02
C GLY A 136 -12.21 -12.01 -2.83
N VAL A 137 -13.04 -11.01 -2.55
CA VAL A 137 -13.90 -10.96 -1.37
C VAL A 137 -15.10 -11.91 -1.48
N GLN A 138 -15.49 -12.47 -0.34
CA GLN A 138 -16.74 -13.21 -0.16
C GLN A 138 -17.71 -12.31 0.59
N ILE A 139 -18.89 -12.08 0.01
CA ILE A 139 -19.87 -11.12 0.52
C ILE A 139 -21.13 -11.89 0.95
N GLY A 140 -21.58 -11.62 2.17
CA GLY A 140 -22.78 -12.18 2.76
C GLY A 140 -24.01 -11.30 2.56
N LYS A 141 -25.04 -11.56 3.37
CA LYS A 141 -26.25 -10.74 3.38
C LYS A 141 -25.92 -9.33 3.85
N ARG A 142 -26.59 -8.32 3.28
CA ARG A 142 -26.37 -6.89 3.59
C ARG A 142 -24.92 -6.44 3.37
N ASN A 143 -24.25 -7.00 2.38
CA ASN A 143 -22.85 -6.68 2.04
C ASN A 143 -21.82 -7.00 3.13
N SER A 144 -22.15 -7.85 4.11
CA SER A 144 -21.21 -8.25 5.15
C SER A 144 -19.97 -8.91 4.54
N LEU A 145 -18.78 -8.44 4.91
CA LEU A 145 -17.52 -9.02 4.46
C LEU A 145 -17.28 -10.34 5.22
N LEU A 146 -17.35 -11.46 4.52
CA LEU A 146 -17.16 -12.80 5.10
C LEU A 146 -15.74 -13.34 4.92
N GLY A 147 -15.02 -12.83 3.93
CA GLY A 147 -13.63 -13.22 3.67
C GLY A 147 -13.00 -12.43 2.53
N ALA A 148 -11.68 -12.48 2.44
CA ALA A 148 -10.88 -12.00 1.31
C ALA A 148 -9.82 -13.06 0.96
N ARG A 149 -9.41 -13.15 -0.31
CA ARG A 149 -8.35 -14.06 -0.77
C ARG A 149 -6.97 -13.40 -0.77
N LEU A 150 -6.94 -12.08 -0.95
CA LEU A 150 -5.74 -11.29 -1.13
C LEU A 150 -5.87 -9.98 -0.35
N VAL A 151 -4.80 -9.60 0.33
CA VAL A 151 -4.60 -8.24 0.84
C VAL A 151 -3.48 -7.58 0.04
N LEU A 152 -3.73 -6.36 -0.43
CA LEU A 152 -2.77 -5.52 -1.13
C LEU A 152 -2.30 -4.42 -0.18
N LEU A 153 -1.00 -4.42 0.12
CA LEU A 153 -0.35 -3.26 0.73
C LEU A 153 0.23 -2.38 -0.37
N GLN A 154 -0.02 -1.07 -0.27
CA GLN A 154 0.43 -0.07 -1.21
C GLN A 154 1.43 0.86 -0.52
N PHE A 155 2.68 0.88 -1.01
CA PHE A 155 3.69 1.83 -0.56
C PHE A 155 3.92 2.80 -1.71
N ARG A 156 3.31 3.97 -1.58
CA ARG A 156 3.34 5.01 -2.59
C ARG A 156 3.86 6.28 -1.96
N ALA A 157 4.82 6.92 -2.61
CA ALA A 157 5.34 8.20 -2.14
C ALA A 157 5.88 9.01 -3.32
N ILE A 158 5.74 10.32 -3.22
CA ILE A 158 6.44 11.25 -4.11
C ILE A 158 7.69 11.70 -3.36
N LEU A 159 8.86 11.41 -3.94
CA LEU A 159 10.12 11.91 -3.42
C LEU A 159 10.20 13.41 -3.71
N GLN A 160 10.18 14.23 -2.66
CA GLN A 160 10.34 15.69 -2.78
C GLN A 160 11.81 16.07 -2.53
N GLY A 161 12.36 16.98 -3.34
CA GLY A 161 13.73 17.51 -3.21
C GLY A 161 14.74 16.89 -4.17
N ASP A 162 16.04 17.16 -3.93
CA ASP A 162 17.19 16.65 -4.71
C ASP A 162 17.47 15.15 -4.43
N ILE A 163 16.43 14.36 -4.16
CA ILE A 163 16.55 12.91 -4.15
C ILE A 163 16.69 12.52 -5.62
N ASP A 164 17.89 12.07 -5.98
CA ASP A 164 18.20 11.55 -7.31
C ASP A 164 17.08 10.65 -7.82
N SER A 165 16.80 10.75 -9.12
CA SER A 165 15.87 9.90 -9.88
C SER A 165 15.98 8.39 -9.58
N THR A 166 17.11 7.93 -9.06
CA THR A 166 17.35 6.54 -8.65
C THR A 166 16.86 6.18 -7.24
N GLY A 167 16.40 7.15 -6.44
CA GLY A 167 15.92 6.91 -5.07
C GLY A 167 14.70 5.99 -5.01
N ALA A 168 13.80 6.11 -6.00
CA ALA A 168 12.63 5.25 -6.09
C ALA A 168 13.04 3.79 -6.38
N GLU A 169 13.89 3.58 -7.38
CA GLU A 169 14.41 2.25 -7.76
C GLU A 169 15.15 1.58 -6.59
N ARG A 170 15.96 2.34 -5.84
CA ARG A 170 16.66 1.82 -4.65
C ARG A 170 15.68 1.37 -3.56
N TYR A 171 14.61 2.13 -3.31
CA TYR A 171 13.61 1.73 -2.33
C TYR A 171 12.87 0.47 -2.78
N GLU A 172 12.44 0.41 -4.04
CA GLU A 172 11.77 -0.75 -4.62
C GLU A 172 12.63 -2.02 -4.50
N MET A 173 13.93 -1.92 -4.83
CA MET A 173 14.88 -3.01 -4.63
C MET A 173 15.09 -3.37 -3.15
N ALA A 174 15.17 -2.39 -2.26
CA ALA A 174 15.35 -2.62 -0.83
C ALA A 174 14.16 -3.38 -0.23
N VAL A 175 12.92 -3.00 -0.59
CA VAL A 175 11.71 -3.72 -0.18
C VAL A 175 11.71 -5.15 -0.73
N ASN A 176 12.04 -5.35 -2.00
CA ASN A 176 12.13 -6.69 -2.58
C ASN A 176 13.16 -7.57 -1.84
N ASN A 177 14.36 -7.04 -1.58
CA ASN A 177 15.41 -7.75 -0.85
C ASN A 177 15.02 -8.05 0.60
N PHE A 178 14.24 -7.17 1.23
CA PHE A 178 13.71 -7.37 2.56
C PHE A 178 12.70 -8.53 2.58
N ILE A 179 11.72 -8.50 1.65
CA ILE A 179 10.66 -9.53 1.56
C ILE A 179 11.23 -10.91 1.25
N GLN A 180 12.25 -11.01 0.39
CA GLN A 180 12.88 -12.31 0.07
C GLN A 180 13.57 -13.00 1.27
N LYS A 181 13.87 -12.25 2.33
CA LYS A 181 14.49 -12.77 3.55
C LYS A 181 13.48 -13.01 4.69
N TYR A 182 12.25 -12.55 4.51
CA TYR A 182 11.16 -12.66 5.48
C TYR A 182 10.42 -14.00 5.32
#